data_AF-G0QEV4-F1
#
_entry.id   AF-G0QEV4-F1
#
_cell.length_a   1.000
_cell.length_b   1.000
_cell.length_c   1.000
_cell.angle_alpha   90.00
_cell.angle_beta   90.00
_cell.angle_gamma   90.00
#
_symmetry.space_group_name_H-M   'P 1'
#
loop_
_entity.id
_entity.type
_entity.pdbx_description
1 polymer ?
#
loop_
_entity_poly.entity_id
_entity_poly.type
_entity_poly.pdbx_seq_one_letter_code
_entity_poly.pdbx_strand_id
1 'polypeptide(L)' 'MKAIIPCALKEDNLFPFSESQPTALMPVMGKPVVEHLIQSLKSIGVDEIHIVANHKEEMIRERVWLRSRC' A
#
# COMPACT_ATOMS: atom_id res chain seq x y z
N MET A 1 18.19 2.80 5.72
CA MET A 1 17.90 3.32 4.35
C MET A 1 16.47 3.84 4.28
N LYS A 2 16.15 4.81 3.40
CA LYS A 2 14.78 5.34 3.23
C LYS A 2 14.15 4.88 1.91
N ALA A 3 12.85 4.66 1.89
CA ALA A 3 12.09 4.33 0.68
C ALA A 3 10.75 5.07 0.61
N ILE A 4 10.25 5.24 -0.61
CA ILE A 4 8.95 5.86 -0.89
C ILE A 4 8.12 4.89 -1.74
N ILE A 5 6.87 4.61 -1.34
CA ILE A 5 5.90 3.82 -2.09
C ILE A 5 4.81 4.75 -2.62
N PRO A 6 4.75 5.02 -3.93
CA PRO A 6 3.66 5.79 -4.53
C PRO A 6 2.40 4.94 -4.69
N CYS A 7 1.37 5.27 -3.92
CA CYS A 7 0.04 4.64 -3.93
C CYS A 7 -1.07 5.61 -4.37
N ALA A 8 -0.70 6.75 -4.96
CA ALA A 8 -1.60 7.87 -5.23
C ALA A 8 -2.43 7.73 -6.52
N LEU A 9 -2.04 6.83 -7.42
CA LEU A 9 -2.63 6.69 -8.74
C LEU A 9 -3.77 5.68 -8.73
N LYS A 10 -4.84 6.03 -9.44
CA LYS A 10 -5.89 5.09 -9.83
C LYS A 10 -5.47 4.45 -11.16
N GLU A 11 -5.56 3.13 -11.23
CA GLU A 11 -5.30 2.41 -12.47
C GLU A 11 -6.59 2.14 -13.22
N ASP A 12 -6.74 2.76 -14.39
CA ASP A 12 -7.92 2.61 -15.25
C ASP A 12 -8.03 1.20 -15.84
N ASN A 13 -6.89 0.54 -16.07
CA ASN A 13 -6.82 -0.84 -16.56
C ASN A 13 -7.37 -1.86 -15.55
N LEU A 14 -7.50 -1.48 -14.28
CA LEU A 14 -8.05 -2.31 -13.21
C LEU A 14 -9.53 -2.00 -12.93
N PHE A 15 -10.20 -1.25 -13.81
CA PHE A 15 -11.65 -1.10 -13.76
C PHE A 15 -12.34 -2.47 -13.93
N PRO A 16 -13.37 -2.80 -13.12
CA PRO A 16 -14.05 -1.96 -12.13
C PRO A 16 -13.48 -2.04 -10.71
N PHE A 17 -12.45 -2.86 -10.46
CA PHE A 17 -11.92 -3.09 -9.11
C PHE A 17 -11.28 -1.84 -8.49
N SER A 18 -10.60 -1.04 -9.30
CA SER A 18 -9.98 0.23 -8.87
C SER A 18 -11.00 1.29 -8.43
N GLU A 19 -12.30 1.13 -8.74
CA GLU A 19 -13.36 1.99 -8.19
C GLU A 19 -13.65 1.70 -6.71
N SER A 20 -13.55 0.43 -6.29
CA SER A 20 -13.90 0.01 -4.93
C SER A 20 -12.79 0.30 -3.94
N GLN A 21 -11.53 0.01 -4.31
CA GLN A 21 -10.35 0.20 -3.47
C GLN A 21 -9.12 0.54 -4.31
N PRO A 22 -8.14 1.29 -3.76
CA PRO A 22 -6.86 1.54 -4.41
C PRO A 22 -6.13 0.24 -4.75
N THR A 23 -5.39 0.22 -5.85
CA THR A 23 -4.54 -0.92 -6.27
C THR A 23 -3.60 -1.37 -5.15
N ALA A 24 -3.02 -0.41 -4.41
CA ALA A 24 -2.17 -0.66 -3.27
C ALA A 24 -2.81 -1.56 -2.18
N LEU A 25 -4.14 -1.53 -2.07
CA LEU A 25 -4.91 -2.30 -1.09
C LEU A 25 -5.53 -3.57 -1.67
N MET A 26 -5.33 -3.86 -2.95
CA MET A 26 -5.83 -5.09 -3.54
C MET A 26 -5.19 -6.31 -2.85
N PRO A 27 -5.98 -7.33 -2.49
CA PRO A 27 -5.47 -8.49 -1.80
C PRO A 27 -4.73 -9.42 -2.76
N VAL A 28 -3.50 -9.77 -2.43
CA VAL A 28 -2.72 -10.85 -3.03
C VAL A 28 -2.40 -11.85 -1.93
N MET A 29 -2.87 -13.09 -2.08
CA MET A 29 -2.75 -14.14 -1.05
C MET A 29 -3.26 -13.69 0.33
N GLY A 30 -4.40 -12.98 0.35
CA GLY A 30 -5.04 -12.49 1.57
C GLY A 30 -4.40 -11.27 2.22
N LYS A 31 -3.32 -10.72 1.65
CA LYS A 31 -2.65 -9.50 2.13
C LYS A 31 -2.66 -8.39 1.07
N PRO A 32 -2.85 -7.12 1.44
CA PRO A 32 -2.68 -5.98 0.54
C PRO A 32 -1.33 -6.00 -0.19
N VAL A 33 -1.30 -5.62 -1.48
CA VAL A 33 -0.07 -5.48 -2.27
C VAL A 33 0.97 -4.61 -1.56
N VAL A 34 0.54 -3.50 -0.94
CA VAL A 34 1.44 -2.60 -0.20
C VAL A 34 2.14 -3.29 0.97
N GLU A 35 1.52 -4.29 1.62
CA GLU A 35 2.18 -5.04 2.69
C GLU A 35 3.33 -5.89 2.15
N HIS A 36 3.16 -6.53 0.99
CA HIS A 36 4.23 -7.30 0.35
C HIS A 36 5.43 -6.42 -0.02
N LEU A 37 5.16 -5.19 -0.50
CA LEU A 37 6.20 -4.19 -0.78
C LEU A 37 6.94 -3.76 0.49
N ILE A 38 6.21 -3.46 1.57
CA ILE A 38 6.80 -3.09 2.87
C ILE A 38 7.69 -4.24 3.39
N GLN A 39 7.22 -5.49 3.32
CA GLN A 39 7.99 -6.65 3.75
C GLN A 39 9.27 -6.83 2.93
N SER A 40 9.18 -6.65 1.62
CA SER A 40 10.33 -6.73 0.71
C SER A 40 11.36 -5.63 1.02
N LEU A 41 10.91 -4.39 1.24
CA LEU A 41 11.78 -3.27 1.62
C LEU A 41 12.43 -3.47 2.98
N LYS A 42 11.70 -3.98 3.97
CA LYS A 42 12.26 -4.35 5.28
C LYS A 42 13.31 -5.45 5.16
N SER A 43 13.11 -6.44 4.29
CA SER A 43 14.05 -7.57 4.11
C SER A 43 15.43 -7.15 3.60
N ILE A 44 15.52 -5.98 2.95
CA ILE A 44 16.78 -5.41 2.43
C ILE A 44 17.34 -4.29 3.33
N GLY A 45 16.80 -4.09 4.54
CA GLY A 45 17.31 -3.09 5.50
C GLY A 45 16.80 -1.65 5.28
N VAL A 46 15.59 -1.48 4.75
CA VAL A 46 14.91 -0.18 4.76
C VAL A 46 14.23 0.04 6.11
N ASP A 47 14.64 1.09 6.81
CA ASP A 47 14.18 1.41 8.17
C ASP A 47 13.05 2.45 8.16
N GLU A 48 12.98 3.26 7.11
CA GLU A 48 12.02 4.36 6.97
C GLU A 48 11.29 4.25 5.63
N ILE A 49 9.99 4.04 5.68
CA ILE A 49 9.14 3.87 4.49
C ILE A 49 8.04 4.93 4.53
N HIS A 50 8.00 5.76 3.49
CA HIS A 50 6.94 6.74 3.29
C HIS A 50 5.97 6.25 2.22
N ILE A 51 4.67 6.35 2.48
CA ILE A 51 3.64 6.00 1.50
C ILE A 51 2.98 7.30 1.04
N VAL A 52 3.01 7.54 -0.27
CA VAL A 52 2.35 8.70 -0.88
C VAL A 52 0.99 8.24 -1.38
N ALA A 53 -0.07 8.67 -0.70
CA ALA A 53 -1.45 8.35 -1.04
C ALA A 53 -2.21 9.62 -1.44
N ASN A 54 -3.21 9.48 -2.31
CA ASN A 54 -4.11 10.56 -2.73
C ASN A 54 -5.52 9.98 -2.95
N HIS A 55 -5.66 9.07 -3.93
CA HIS A 55 -6.92 8.39 -4.16
C HIS A 55 -7.32 7.51 -2.97
N LYS A 56 -8.43 7.87 -2.31
CA LYS A 56 -8.99 7.15 -1.15
C LYS A 56 -7.97 6.91 -0.02
N GLU A 57 -7.17 7.95 0.27
CA GLU A 57 -6.10 7.93 1.28
C GLU A 57 -6.54 7.34 2.62
N GLU A 58 -7.75 7.64 3.10
CA GLU A 58 -8.24 7.18 4.40
C GLU A 58 -8.21 5.65 4.51
N MET A 59 -8.59 4.94 3.45
CA MET A 59 -8.54 3.47 3.44
C MET A 59 -7.11 2.96 3.51
N ILE A 60 -6.15 3.65 2.88
CA ILE A 60 -4.73 3.29 2.94
C ILE A 60 -4.22 3.51 4.36
N ARG A 61 -4.53 4.66 4.95
CA ARG A 61 -4.15 5.01 6.31
C ARG A 61 -4.67 3.96 7.29
N GLU A 62 -5.97 3.65 7.29
CA GLU A 62 -6.56 2.66 8.19
C GLU A 62 -5.91 1.28 8.05
N ARG A 63 -5.81 0.76 6.81
CA ARG A 63 -5.37 -0.62 6.58
C ARG A 63 -3.88 -0.82 6.86
N VAL A 64 -3.05 0.19 6.56
CA VAL A 64 -1.60 0.14 6.82
C VAL A 64 -1.28 0.45 8.28
N TRP A 65 -1.96 1.40 8.93
CA TRP A 65 -1.66 1.78 10.32
C TRP A 65 -2.21 0.78 11.36
N LEU A 66 -3.34 0.12 11.11
CA LEU A 66 -3.92 -0.83 12.07
C LEU A 66 -2.99 -2.02 12.39
N ARG A 67 -2.02 -2.33 11.53
CA ARG A 67 -1.11 -3.48 11.69
C ARG A 67 0.31 -3.13 12.14
N SER A 68 0.68 -1.85 12.18
CA SER A 68 2.00 -1.40 12.67
C SER A 68 2.12 -1.43 14.20
N ARG A 69 1.13 -1.98 14.90
CA ARG A 69 0.96 -1.97 16.36
C ARG A 69 1.09 -3.35 17.02
N CYS A 70 1.49 -4.39 16.29
CA CYS A 70 1.74 -5.74 16.80
C CYS A 70 3.22 -6.09 16.74
#